data_AF-A0A4Q3VJH2-F1
#
_entry.id   AF-A0A4Q3VJH2-F1
#
_cell.length_a   1.000
_cell.length_b   1.000
_cell.length_c   1.000
_cell.angle_alpha   90.00
_cell.angle_beta   90.00
_cell.angle_gamma   90.00
#
_symmetry.space_group_name_H-M   'P 1'
#
loop_
_entity.id
_entity.type
_entity.pdbx_description
1 polymer ?
#
loop_
_entity_poly.entity_id
_entity_poly.type
_entity_poly.pdbx_seq_one_letter_code
_entity_poly.pdbx_strand_id
1 'polypeptide(L)'
;SWLYLAAALGIFGLLCVMNRMKVYVLLPYLIGGLGMWYCMLHSGVHASITGVLLAFAIPFANGDEHSISYKLQKFLHVPVAFIILPVFALANTAIPIATGWQDALMEVQNLGIAVGLLIGKPLGITLFSILVLKAGFAVLPEGLDIKKIFGAGLLGGIGFTMSIFICMLAFDDAHTINISKIAILVSSFIAGLAGYFYLSRILK
;
A
#
# COMPACT_ATOMS: atom_id res chain seq x y z
N SER A 1 16.88 -1.55 -18.76
CA SER A 1 17.74 -0.65 -19.60
C SER A 1 17.33 0.81 -19.47
N TRP A 2 18.30 1.73 -19.41
CA TRP A 2 18.06 3.18 -19.29
C TRP A 2 17.15 3.75 -20.40
N LEU A 3 17.18 3.17 -21.59
CA LEU A 3 16.31 3.56 -22.71
C LEU A 3 14.81 3.40 -22.39
N TYR A 4 14.42 2.27 -21.81
CA TYR A 4 13.03 2.03 -21.42
C TYR A 4 12.60 2.95 -20.27
N LEU A 5 13.51 3.27 -19.35
CA LEU A 5 13.23 4.23 -18.29
C LEU A 5 13.00 5.64 -18.85
N ALA A 6 13.84 6.08 -19.78
CA ALA A 6 13.66 7.35 -20.47
C ALA A 6 12.35 7.39 -21.28
N ALA A 7 11.99 6.28 -21.94
CA ALA A 7 10.71 6.15 -22.64
C ALA A 7 9.51 6.25 -21.67
N ALA A 8 9.56 5.56 -20.52
CA ALA A 8 8.53 5.66 -19.49
C ALA A 8 8.37 7.11 -18.96
N LEU A 9 9.47 7.81 -18.70
CA LEU A 9 9.46 9.21 -18.28
C LEU A 9 8.95 10.15 -19.38
N GLY A 10 9.28 9.87 -20.64
CA GLY A 10 8.76 10.61 -21.79
C GLY A 10 7.24 10.47 -21.92
N ILE A 11 6.71 9.24 -21.77
CA ILE A 11 5.27 8.97 -21.75
C ILE A 11 4.61 9.70 -20.58
N PHE A 12 5.18 9.60 -19.37
CA PHE A 12 4.67 10.31 -18.20
C PHE A 12 4.63 11.82 -18.41
N GLY A 13 5.70 12.41 -18.95
CA GLY A 13 5.79 13.83 -19.29
C GLY A 13 4.70 14.23 -20.30
N LEU A 14 4.49 13.43 -21.34
CA LEU A 14 3.44 13.65 -22.34
C LEU A 14 2.05 13.62 -21.70
N LEU A 15 1.75 12.66 -20.83
CA LEU A 15 0.47 12.60 -20.11
C LEU A 15 0.27 13.81 -19.19
N CYS A 16 1.33 14.27 -18.52
CA CYS A 16 1.31 15.49 -17.72
C CYS A 16 1.05 16.75 -18.57
N VAL A 17 1.62 16.84 -19.77
CA VAL A 17 1.33 17.92 -20.73
C VAL A 17 -0.13 17.85 -21.18
N MET A 18 -0.66 16.67 -21.50
CA MET A 18 -2.07 16.50 -21.85
C MET A 18 -3.01 16.90 -20.70
N ASN A 19 -2.63 16.61 -19.46
CA ASN A 19 -3.37 17.07 -18.27
C ASN A 19 -3.37 18.59 -18.18
N ARG A 20 -2.22 19.24 -18.38
CA ARG A 20 -2.13 20.72 -18.44
C ARG A 20 -2.95 21.32 -19.58
N MET A 21 -3.06 20.63 -20.70
CA MET A 21 -3.93 21.00 -21.83
C MET A 21 -5.42 20.70 -21.60
N LYS A 22 -5.80 20.23 -20.40
CA LYS A 22 -7.18 19.93 -20.01
C LYS A 22 -7.86 18.88 -20.90
N VAL A 23 -7.11 17.87 -21.34
CA VAL A 23 -7.66 16.75 -22.09
C VAL A 23 -8.44 15.84 -21.12
N TYR A 24 -9.76 15.96 -21.09
CA TYR A 24 -10.61 15.17 -20.19
C TYR A 24 -11.04 13.80 -20.77
N VAL A 25 -10.36 13.32 -21.80
CA VAL A 25 -10.61 11.99 -22.36
C VAL A 25 -9.73 10.98 -21.63
N LEU A 26 -10.32 9.91 -21.09
CA LEU A 26 -9.60 8.91 -20.30
C LEU A 26 -8.68 7.99 -21.14
N LEU A 27 -9.08 7.70 -22.38
CA LEU A 27 -8.43 6.69 -23.23
C LEU A 27 -6.91 6.92 -23.43
N PRO A 28 -6.42 8.14 -23.74
CA PRO A 28 -4.99 8.38 -23.92
C PRO A 28 -4.17 8.12 -22.64
N TYR A 29 -4.74 8.39 -21.47
CA TYR A 29 -4.09 8.10 -20.19
C TYR A 29 -3.97 6.60 -19.96
N LEU A 30 -5.02 5.82 -20.25
CA LEU A 30 -4.95 4.35 -20.10
C LEU A 30 -3.94 3.72 -21.07
N ILE A 31 -3.92 4.17 -22.33
CA ILE A 31 -2.97 3.68 -23.33
C ILE A 31 -1.54 4.08 -22.94
N GLY A 32 -1.32 5.34 -22.56
CA GLY A 32 -0.03 5.81 -22.06
C GLY A 32 0.40 5.07 -20.80
N GLY A 33 -0.54 4.78 -19.90
CA GLY A 33 -0.32 3.96 -18.70
C GLY A 33 0.15 2.55 -19.03
N LEU A 34 -0.48 1.87 -19.99
CA LEU A 34 -0.05 0.54 -20.46
C LEU A 34 1.34 0.59 -21.11
N GLY A 35 1.61 1.62 -21.92
CA GLY A 35 2.93 1.83 -22.53
C GLY A 35 4.01 2.09 -21.48
N MET A 36 3.71 2.92 -20.47
CA MET A 36 4.59 3.22 -19.34
C MET A 36 4.83 1.96 -18.48
N TRP A 37 3.78 1.15 -18.26
CA TRP A 37 3.88 -0.13 -17.52
C TRP A 37 4.84 -1.09 -18.21
N TYR A 38 4.70 -1.27 -19.52
CA TYR A 38 5.57 -2.10 -20.33
C TYR A 38 7.03 -1.60 -20.29
N CYS A 39 7.23 -0.29 -20.45
CA CYS A 39 8.56 0.30 -20.38
C CYS A 39 9.19 0.13 -18.99
N MET A 40 8.42 0.33 -17.91
CA MET A 40 8.92 0.10 -16.55
C MET A 40 9.33 -1.36 -16.34
N LEU A 41 8.50 -2.32 -16.76
CA LEU A 41 8.79 -3.75 -16.65
C LEU A 41 10.14 -4.14 -17.30
N HIS A 42 10.43 -3.64 -18.51
CA HIS A 42 11.69 -3.90 -19.20
C HIS A 42 12.86 -3.00 -18.76
N SER A 43 12.58 -1.96 -17.99
CA SER A 43 13.63 -1.09 -17.44
C SER A 43 14.37 -1.73 -16.25
N GLY A 44 13.75 -2.72 -15.59
CA GLY A 44 14.20 -3.28 -14.31
C GLY A 44 13.58 -2.57 -13.10
N VAL A 45 12.74 -1.56 -13.33
CA VAL A 45 11.94 -0.88 -12.30
C VAL A 45 10.60 -1.59 -12.12
N HIS A 46 10.09 -1.58 -10.90
CA HIS A 46 8.81 -2.20 -10.59
C HIS A 46 7.65 -1.54 -11.34
N ALA A 47 6.96 -2.34 -12.14
CA ALA A 47 5.86 -1.89 -12.98
C ALA A 47 4.68 -1.32 -12.18
N SER A 48 4.54 -1.64 -10.89
CA SER A 48 3.51 -1.12 -10.00
C SER A 48 3.60 0.39 -9.76
N ILE A 49 4.80 0.99 -9.86
CA ILE A 49 4.98 2.45 -9.73
C ILE A 49 4.21 3.19 -10.83
N THR A 50 4.07 2.57 -12.01
CA THR A 50 3.29 3.09 -13.13
C THR A 50 1.88 3.46 -12.73
N GLY A 51 1.19 2.64 -11.93
CA GLY A 51 -0.20 2.90 -11.54
C GLY A 51 -0.32 4.19 -10.72
N VAL A 52 0.64 4.43 -9.82
CA VAL A 52 0.70 5.65 -9.00
C VAL A 52 1.02 6.86 -9.87
N LEU A 53 2.02 6.76 -10.75
CA LEU A 53 2.36 7.84 -11.69
C LEU A 53 1.19 8.19 -12.61
N LEU A 54 0.52 7.17 -13.15
CA LEU A 54 -0.65 7.35 -13.99
C LEU A 54 -1.77 8.08 -13.23
N ALA A 55 -2.03 7.71 -11.97
CA ALA A 55 -3.02 8.38 -11.14
C ALA A 55 -2.70 9.88 -10.96
N PHE A 56 -1.43 10.24 -10.78
CA PHE A 56 -1.01 11.65 -10.73
C PHE A 56 -1.15 12.37 -12.07
N ALA A 57 -1.05 11.66 -13.19
CA ALA A 57 -1.19 12.26 -14.51
C ALA A 57 -2.65 12.47 -14.93
N ILE A 58 -3.60 11.69 -14.40
CA ILE A 58 -5.02 11.82 -14.75
C ILE A 58 -5.60 13.14 -14.20
N PRO A 59 -6.31 13.94 -15.01
CA PRO A 59 -6.84 15.23 -14.58
C PRO A 59 -7.91 15.10 -13.49
N PHE A 60 -7.70 15.83 -12.40
CA PHE A 60 -8.64 16.00 -11.29
C PHE A 60 -9.35 17.35 -11.41
N ALA A 61 -10.13 17.53 -12.48
CA ALA A 61 -10.75 18.79 -12.97
C ALA A 61 -11.13 19.82 -11.87
N ASN A 62 -12.38 19.83 -11.40
CA ASN A 62 -12.85 20.71 -10.31
C ASN A 62 -12.98 19.96 -8.97
N GLY A 63 -12.46 18.72 -8.90
CA GLY A 63 -12.65 17.83 -7.75
C GLY A 63 -14.10 17.41 -7.50
N ASP A 64 -14.96 17.53 -8.52
CA ASP A 64 -16.36 17.15 -8.48
C ASP A 64 -16.57 15.68 -8.85
N GLU A 65 -17.76 15.15 -8.52
CA GLU A 65 -18.16 13.78 -8.84
C GLU A 65 -18.24 13.52 -10.36
N HIS A 66 -18.27 14.58 -11.16
CA HIS A 66 -18.28 14.49 -12.62
C HIS A 66 -16.89 14.33 -13.23
N SER A 67 -15.82 14.58 -12.47
CA SER A 67 -14.44 14.43 -12.90
C SER A 67 -14.11 12.99 -13.33
N ILE A 68 -13.25 12.86 -14.34
CA ILE A 68 -12.89 11.55 -14.87
C ILE A 68 -12.13 10.69 -13.85
N SER A 69 -11.30 11.34 -13.02
CA SER A 69 -10.57 10.66 -11.95
C SER A 69 -11.53 10.08 -10.91
N TYR A 70 -12.55 10.83 -10.50
CA TYR A 70 -13.55 10.34 -9.54
C TYR A 70 -14.35 9.16 -10.11
N LYS A 71 -14.83 9.29 -11.36
CA LYS A 71 -15.56 8.20 -12.04
C LYS A 71 -14.71 6.94 -12.16
N LEU A 72 -13.43 7.08 -12.53
CA LEU A 72 -12.51 5.96 -12.64
C LEU A 72 -12.23 5.33 -11.28
N GLN A 73 -11.97 6.12 -10.24
CA GLN A 73 -11.77 5.61 -8.89
C GLN A 73 -12.97 4.81 -8.39
N LYS A 74 -14.18 5.35 -8.56
CA LYS A 74 -15.43 4.67 -8.16
C LYS A 74 -15.62 3.36 -8.93
N PHE A 75 -15.33 3.36 -10.23
CA PHE A 75 -15.38 2.16 -11.05
C PHE A 75 -14.33 1.11 -10.61
N LEU A 76 -13.09 1.53 -10.34
CA LEU A 76 -12.01 0.62 -9.94
C LEU A 76 -12.16 0.08 -8.51
N HIS A 77 -12.81 0.83 -7.61
CA HIS A 77 -12.94 0.42 -6.21
C HIS A 77 -13.58 -0.98 -6.07
N VAL A 78 -14.64 -1.27 -6.82
CA VAL A 78 -15.37 -2.55 -6.71
C VAL A 78 -14.54 -3.73 -7.25
N PRO A 79 -14.02 -3.72 -8.49
CA PRO A 79 -13.15 -4.78 -8.98
C PRO A 79 -11.88 -4.93 -8.14
N VAL A 80 -11.28 -3.84 -7.65
CA VAL A 80 -10.08 -3.91 -6.82
C VAL A 80 -10.39 -4.61 -5.50
N ALA A 81 -11.45 -4.21 -4.81
CA ALA A 81 -11.81 -4.77 -3.50
C ALA A 81 -12.29 -6.22 -3.56
N PHE A 82 -13.05 -6.59 -4.59
CA PHE A 82 -13.72 -7.90 -4.65
C PHE A 82 -13.06 -8.92 -5.59
N ILE A 83 -12.18 -8.49 -6.50
CA ILE A 83 -11.51 -9.38 -7.46
C ILE A 83 -10.01 -9.30 -7.28
N ILE A 84 -9.40 -8.12 -7.46
CA ILE A 84 -7.95 -7.98 -7.53
C ILE A 84 -7.31 -8.30 -6.17
N LEU A 85 -7.79 -7.71 -5.07
CA LEU A 85 -7.24 -7.96 -3.73
C LEU A 85 -7.41 -9.42 -3.29
N PRO A 86 -8.58 -10.07 -3.43
CA PRO A 86 -8.73 -11.49 -3.11
C PRO A 86 -7.85 -12.40 -3.97
N VAL A 87 -7.76 -12.17 -5.28
CA VAL A 87 -6.89 -12.96 -6.17
C VAL A 87 -5.42 -12.75 -5.80
N PHE A 88 -5.00 -11.50 -5.53
CA PHE A 88 -3.65 -11.19 -5.08
C PHE A 88 -3.30 -11.88 -3.77
N ALA A 89 -4.21 -11.83 -2.80
CA ALA A 89 -4.04 -12.48 -1.51
C ALA A 89 -3.90 -13.99 -1.72
N LEU A 90 -4.85 -14.63 -2.40
CA LEU A 90 -4.85 -16.08 -2.65
C LEU A 90 -3.57 -16.56 -3.37
N ALA A 91 -3.17 -15.86 -4.43
CA ALA A 91 -1.98 -16.19 -5.21
C ALA A 91 -0.68 -16.10 -4.38
N ASN A 92 -0.66 -15.22 -3.37
CA ASN A 92 0.55 -14.97 -2.58
C ASN A 92 0.55 -15.63 -1.20
N THR A 93 -0.60 -15.99 -0.65
CA THR A 93 -0.71 -16.64 0.67
C THR A 93 -0.80 -18.16 0.59
N ALA A 94 -0.85 -18.74 -0.61
CA ALA A 94 -0.72 -20.18 -0.84
C ALA A 94 0.73 -20.67 -0.61
N ILE A 95 1.20 -20.56 0.63
CA ILE A 95 2.59 -20.83 1.02
C ILE A 95 2.70 -22.28 1.49
N PRO A 96 3.62 -23.09 0.93
CA PRO A 96 3.88 -24.43 1.47
C PRO A 96 4.50 -24.31 2.86
N ILE A 97 3.83 -24.85 3.88
CA ILE A 97 4.35 -24.87 5.24
C ILE A 97 5.40 -25.98 5.33
N ALA A 98 6.67 -25.60 5.22
CA ALA A 98 7.79 -26.51 5.39
C ALA A 98 8.03 -26.85 6.88
N THR A 99 8.62 -28.01 7.15
CA THR A 99 9.11 -28.38 8.48
C THR A 99 10.20 -27.40 8.93
N GLY A 100 10.12 -26.87 10.16
CA GLY A 100 11.07 -25.88 10.69
C GLY A 100 10.66 -24.41 10.53
N TRP A 101 9.42 -24.13 10.08
CA TRP A 101 8.90 -22.76 9.99
C TRP A 101 8.94 -21.98 11.32
N GLN A 102 8.91 -22.68 12.45
CA GLN A 102 8.96 -22.08 13.79
C GLN A 102 10.33 -21.45 14.08
N ASP A 103 11.40 -22.16 13.77
CA ASP A 103 12.77 -21.67 13.95
C ASP A 103 13.05 -20.51 12.98
N ALA A 104 12.53 -20.63 11.76
CA ALA A 104 12.62 -19.59 10.74
C ALA A 104 11.93 -18.28 11.17
N LEU A 105 10.83 -18.34 11.93
CA LEU A 105 10.19 -17.13 12.47
C LEU A 105 11.05 -16.40 13.52
N MET A 106 11.95 -17.11 14.19
CA MET A 106 12.86 -16.55 15.20
C MET A 106 14.12 -15.94 14.58
N GLU A 107 14.30 -16.06 13.26
CA GLU A 107 15.37 -15.34 12.57
C GLU A 107 15.20 -13.83 12.69
N VAL A 108 16.32 -13.13 12.79
CA VAL A 108 16.39 -11.68 13.02
C VAL A 108 15.57 -10.89 11.99
N GLN A 109 15.56 -11.33 10.73
CA GLN A 109 14.77 -10.72 9.66
C GLN A 109 13.26 -10.78 9.97
N ASN A 110 12.75 -11.95 10.33
CA ASN A 110 11.31 -12.18 10.55
C ASN A 110 10.84 -11.54 11.86
N LEU A 111 11.68 -11.56 12.89
CA LEU A 111 11.47 -10.77 14.10
C LEU A 111 11.45 -9.26 13.80
N GLY A 112 12.32 -8.78 12.91
CA GLY A 112 12.31 -7.40 12.45
C GLY A 112 11.00 -7.01 11.79
N ILE A 113 10.46 -7.87 10.91
CA ILE A 113 9.13 -7.68 10.31
C ILE A 113 8.04 -7.66 11.39
N ALA A 114 8.06 -8.61 12.32
CA ALA A 114 7.07 -8.71 13.37
C ALA A 114 7.06 -7.49 14.29
N VAL A 115 8.24 -7.08 14.79
CA VAL A 115 8.41 -5.88 15.61
C VAL A 115 8.03 -4.62 14.83
N GLY A 116 8.41 -4.52 13.56
CA GLY A 116 8.07 -3.38 12.72
C GLY A 116 6.56 -3.20 12.54
N LEU A 117 5.81 -4.29 12.35
CA LEU A 117 4.36 -4.25 12.19
C LEU A 117 3.63 -4.09 13.53
N LEU A 118 4.00 -4.88 14.54
CA LEU A 118 3.31 -4.93 15.84
C LEU A 118 3.62 -3.75 16.75
N ILE A 119 4.84 -3.23 16.69
CA ILE A 119 5.32 -2.17 17.59
C ILE A 119 5.63 -0.90 16.80
N GLY A 120 6.36 -1.03 15.68
CA GLY A 120 6.79 0.11 14.87
C GLY A 120 5.62 0.94 14.36
N LYS A 121 4.59 0.31 13.77
CA LYS A 121 3.42 1.04 13.24
C LYS A 121 2.59 1.73 14.33
N PRO A 122 2.17 1.08 15.42
CA PRO A 122 1.40 1.75 16.48
C PRO A 122 2.18 2.89 17.14
N LEU A 123 3.47 2.67 17.44
CA LEU A 123 4.31 3.72 18.04
C LEU A 123 4.54 4.87 17.07
N GLY A 124 4.83 4.57 15.80
CA GLY A 124 5.05 5.59 14.79
C GLY A 124 3.81 6.45 14.57
N ILE A 125 2.65 5.84 14.35
CA ILE A 125 1.39 6.56 14.15
C ILE A 125 1.08 7.44 15.36
N THR A 126 1.13 6.90 16.58
CA THR A 126 0.82 7.69 17.78
C THR A 126 1.82 8.78 18.08
N LEU A 127 3.11 8.51 17.95
CA LEU A 127 4.16 9.49 18.18
C LEU A 127 4.01 10.68 17.22
N PHE A 128 3.91 10.42 15.92
CA PHE A 128 3.77 11.49 14.93
C PHE A 128 2.44 12.23 15.08
N SER A 129 1.34 11.57 15.43
CA SER A 129 0.08 12.25 15.77
C SER A 129 0.26 13.19 16.96
N ILE A 130 0.93 12.77 18.04
CA ILE A 130 1.18 13.62 19.21
C ILE A 130 2.10 14.80 18.86
N LEU A 131 3.14 14.57 18.05
CA LEU A 131 4.06 15.62 17.62
C LEU A 131 3.34 16.72 16.82
N VAL A 132 2.49 16.33 15.86
CA VAL A 132 1.71 17.27 15.05
C VAL A 132 0.72 18.07 15.92
N LEU A 133 0.07 17.41 16.89
CA LEU A 133 -0.81 18.08 17.86
C LEU A 133 -0.04 19.07 18.75
N LYS A 134 1.13 18.68 19.27
CA LYS A 134 1.98 19.55 20.10
C LYS A 134 2.56 20.73 19.34
N ALA A 135 2.84 20.57 18.05
CA ALA A 135 3.33 21.62 17.18
C ALA A 135 2.22 22.61 16.73
N GLY A 136 0.95 22.34 17.05
CA GLY A 136 -0.17 23.21 16.70
C GLY A 136 -0.60 23.13 15.23
N PHE A 137 -0.12 22.15 14.47
CA PHE A 137 -0.48 21.98 13.04
C PHE A 137 -1.82 21.28 12.84
N ALA A 138 -2.38 20.64 13.87
CA ALA A 138 -3.67 19.98 13.82
C ALA A 138 -4.41 20.07 15.16
N VAL A 139 -5.73 19.92 15.11
CA VAL A 139 -6.61 19.82 16.29
C VAL A 139 -7.32 18.47 16.25
N LEU A 140 -7.53 17.89 17.42
CA LEU A 140 -8.22 16.61 17.55
C LEU A 140 -9.74 16.80 17.34
N PRO A 141 -10.40 16.04 16.45
CA PRO A 141 -11.85 16.10 16.27
C PRO A 141 -12.62 15.71 17.53
N GLU A 142 -13.85 16.19 17.65
CA GLU A 142 -14.73 15.82 18.76
C GLU A 142 -14.91 14.29 18.85
N GLY A 143 -14.75 13.75 20.06
CA GLY A 143 -14.88 12.31 20.32
C GLY A 143 -13.66 11.46 19.94
N LEU A 144 -12.58 12.04 19.42
CA LEU A 144 -11.31 11.33 19.21
C LEU A 144 -10.35 11.60 20.38
N ASP A 145 -9.62 10.56 20.81
CA ASP A 145 -8.62 10.64 21.89
C ASP A 145 -7.33 9.98 21.43
N ILE A 146 -6.20 10.33 22.06
CA ILE A 146 -4.89 9.68 21.79
C ILE A 146 -4.98 8.16 21.98
N LYS A 147 -5.80 7.68 22.92
CA LYS A 147 -6.05 6.25 23.11
C LYS A 147 -6.72 5.62 21.87
N LYS A 148 -7.71 6.29 21.28
CA LYS A 148 -8.36 5.82 20.04
C LYS A 148 -7.40 5.84 18.85
N ILE A 149 -6.51 6.84 18.77
CA ILE A 149 -5.42 6.88 17.78
C ILE A 149 -4.45 5.70 17.98
N PHE A 150 -4.09 5.36 19.22
CA PHE A 150 -3.27 4.17 19.50
C PHE A 150 -3.95 2.88 19.04
N GLY A 151 -5.25 2.73 19.29
CA GLY A 151 -6.04 1.62 18.79
C GLY A 151 -6.08 1.55 17.26
N ALA A 152 -6.24 2.69 16.58
CA ALA A 152 -6.14 2.77 15.13
C ALA A 152 -4.72 2.43 14.63
N GLY A 153 -3.68 2.80 15.39
CA GLY A 153 -2.30 2.43 15.14
C GLY A 153 -2.05 0.93 15.20
N LEU A 154 -2.65 0.22 16.16
CA LEU A 154 -2.65 -1.25 16.25
C LEU A 154 -3.29 -1.89 15.01
N LEU A 155 -4.45 -1.39 14.56
CA LEU A 155 -5.06 -1.85 13.30
C LEU A 155 -4.20 -1.49 12.09
N GLY A 156 -3.48 -0.36 12.12
CA GLY A 156 -2.48 -0.02 11.11
C GLY A 156 -1.37 -1.04 10.99
N GLY A 157 -1.12 -1.82 12.06
CA GLY A 157 -0.23 -2.99 12.09
C GLY A 157 -0.63 -4.13 11.14
N ILE A 158 -1.85 -4.14 10.62
CA ILE A 158 -2.32 -5.12 9.64
C ILE A 158 -1.66 -4.84 8.29
N GLY A 159 -0.48 -5.42 8.10
CA GLY A 159 0.31 -5.27 6.87
C GLY A 159 -0.20 -6.11 5.70
N PHE A 160 -0.69 -7.33 5.99
CA PHE A 160 -1.23 -8.33 5.07
C PHE A 160 -0.78 -8.15 3.60
N THR A 161 -1.67 -7.73 2.70
CA THR A 161 -1.39 -7.64 1.26
C THR A 161 -0.28 -6.63 0.91
N MET A 162 -0.28 -5.45 1.53
CA MET A 162 0.73 -4.43 1.22
C MET A 162 2.11 -4.82 1.75
N SER A 163 2.21 -5.45 2.92
CA SER A 163 3.50 -5.94 3.42
C SER A 163 4.00 -7.14 2.62
N ILE A 164 3.11 -8.06 2.19
CA ILE A 164 3.48 -9.16 1.29
C ILE A 164 4.00 -8.61 -0.04
N PHE A 165 3.31 -7.61 -0.59
CA PHE A 165 3.74 -6.94 -1.82
C PHE A 165 5.13 -6.33 -1.65
N ILE A 166 5.36 -5.54 -0.59
CA ILE A 166 6.67 -4.93 -0.30
C ILE A 166 7.75 -6.00 -0.09
N CYS A 167 7.43 -7.11 0.57
CA CYS A 167 8.35 -8.23 0.76
C CYS A 167 8.83 -8.81 -0.59
N MET A 168 7.94 -8.97 -1.55
CA MET A 168 8.28 -9.43 -2.90
C MET A 168 9.11 -8.42 -3.71
N LEU A 169 9.07 -7.13 -3.32
CA LEU A 169 9.93 -6.10 -3.93
C LEU A 169 11.29 -5.99 -3.25
N ALA A 170 11.38 -6.40 -1.99
CA ALA A 170 12.55 -6.21 -1.14
C ALA A 170 13.52 -7.39 -1.15
N PHE A 171 13.01 -8.60 -1.42
CA PHE A 171 13.81 -9.83 -1.43
C PHE A 171 13.71 -10.51 -2.78
N ASP A 172 14.85 -11.03 -3.27
CA ASP A 172 14.92 -11.79 -4.52
C ASP A 172 14.77 -13.30 -4.30
N ASP A 173 15.16 -13.80 -3.12
CA ASP A 173 15.15 -15.23 -2.81
C ASP A 173 13.75 -15.73 -2.45
N ALA A 174 13.30 -16.77 -3.17
CA ALA A 174 11.96 -17.34 -3.01
C ALA A 174 11.74 -17.98 -1.62
N HIS A 175 12.80 -18.53 -1.01
CA HIS A 175 12.69 -19.14 0.31
C HIS A 175 12.50 -18.07 1.39
N THR A 176 13.32 -17.02 1.36
CA THR A 176 13.20 -15.85 2.23
C THR A 176 11.83 -15.16 2.10
N ILE A 177 11.31 -15.00 0.87
CA ILE A 177 9.97 -14.43 0.64
C ILE A 177 8.89 -15.28 1.32
N ASN A 178 8.94 -16.60 1.15
CA ASN A 178 7.91 -17.49 1.70
C ASN A 178 7.90 -17.46 3.23
N ILE A 179 9.06 -17.49 3.89
CA ILE A 179 9.14 -17.38 5.36
C ILE A 179 8.65 -16.00 5.82
N SER A 180 9.09 -14.93 5.15
CA SER A 180 8.68 -13.55 5.46
C SER A 180 7.16 -13.37 5.35
N LYS A 181 6.52 -13.99 4.35
CA LYS A 181 5.06 -13.99 4.21
C LYS A 181 4.39 -14.62 5.45
N ILE A 182 4.89 -15.74 5.97
CA ILE A 182 4.35 -16.35 7.20
C ILE A 182 4.49 -15.38 8.38
N ALA A 183 5.65 -14.74 8.56
CA ALA A 183 5.87 -13.74 9.61
C ALA A 183 4.88 -12.56 9.50
N ILE A 184 4.63 -12.07 8.29
CA ILE A 184 3.65 -11.00 8.02
C ILE A 184 2.23 -11.45 8.37
N LEU A 185 1.84 -12.68 8.02
CA LEU A 185 0.51 -13.22 8.31
C LEU A 185 0.28 -13.34 9.81
N VAL A 186 1.22 -13.95 10.54
CA VAL A 186 1.14 -14.10 12.00
C VAL A 186 1.10 -12.74 12.68
N SER A 187 1.97 -11.82 12.28
CA SER A 187 2.02 -10.46 12.84
C SER A 187 0.74 -9.67 12.54
N SER A 188 0.20 -9.77 11.33
CA SER A 188 -1.04 -9.09 10.95
C SER A 188 -2.24 -9.64 11.73
N PHE A 189 -2.28 -10.95 11.98
CA PHE A 189 -3.30 -11.58 12.81
C PHE A 189 -3.24 -11.10 14.26
N ILE A 190 -2.05 -11.09 14.86
CA ILE A 190 -1.84 -10.58 16.22
C ILE A 190 -2.21 -9.09 16.31
N ALA A 191 -1.78 -8.27 15.35
CA ALA A 191 -2.11 -6.84 15.28
C ALA A 191 -3.61 -6.61 15.21
N GLY A 192 -4.31 -7.37 14.35
CA GLY A 192 -5.75 -7.30 14.20
C GLY A 192 -6.51 -7.66 15.48
N LEU A 193 -6.13 -8.75 16.14
CA LEU A 193 -6.71 -9.14 17.44
C LEU A 193 -6.44 -8.09 18.51
N ALA A 194 -5.19 -7.64 18.64
CA ALA A 194 -4.82 -6.63 19.63
C ALA A 194 -5.58 -5.32 19.41
N GLY A 195 -5.64 -4.84 18.17
CA GLY A 195 -6.40 -3.64 17.79
C GLY A 195 -7.90 -3.79 18.05
N TYR A 196 -8.49 -4.92 17.67
CA TYR A 196 -9.90 -5.21 17.91
C TYR A 196 -10.24 -5.20 19.41
N PHE A 197 -9.52 -5.97 20.22
CA PHE A 197 -9.78 -6.05 21.66
C PHE A 197 -9.54 -4.71 22.37
N TYR A 198 -8.51 -3.97 21.96
CA TYR A 198 -8.21 -2.67 22.53
C TYR A 198 -9.30 -1.64 22.21
N LEU A 199 -9.69 -1.52 20.94
CA LEU A 199 -10.75 -0.58 20.52
C LEU A 199 -12.12 -0.97 21.07
N SER A 200 -12.44 -2.27 21.11
CA SER A 200 -13.70 -2.76 21.69
C SER A 200 -13.87 -2.40 23.17
N ARG A 201 -12.78 -2.21 23.92
CA ARG A 201 -12.83 -1.73 25.31
C ARG A 201 -12.97 -0.22 25.45
N ILE A 202 -12.49 0.54 24.46
CA ILE A 202 -12.41 2.01 24.51
C ILE A 202 -13.61 2.68 23.85
N LEU A 203 -14.18 2.06 22.82
CA LEU A 203 -15.36 2.55 22.11
C LEU A 203 -16.68 2.15 22.81
N LYS A 204 -16.63 1.79 24.09
CA LYS A 204 -17.81 1.55 24.93
C LYS A 204 -18.43 2.84 25.40
#